data_AF-M1FJX2-F1
#
_entry.id   AF-M1FJX2-F1
#
_cell.length_a   1.000
_cell.length_b   1.000
_cell.length_c   1.000
_cell.angle_alpha   90.00
_cell.angle_beta   90.00
_cell.angle_gamma   90.00
#
_symmetry.space_group_name_H-M   'P 1'
#
loop_
_entity.id
_entity.type
_entity.pdbx_description
1 polymer ?
#
loop_
_entity_poly.entity_id
_entity_poly.type
_entity_poly.pdbx_seq_one_letter_code
_entity_poly.pdbx_strand_id
1 'polypeptide(L)' 'MAIFQLVEFQLSNHELSALFRKPGNKNYRECKDQILRNFLLGLQRQVRPNHDASDVES' A
#
# COMPACT_ATOMS: atom_id res chain seq x y z
N MET A 1 4.88 8.18 2.00
CA MET A 1 4.70 6.76 2.36
C MET A 1 3.67 6.54 3.49
N ALA A 2 2.88 7.56 3.87
CA ALA A 2 2.01 7.48 5.05
C ALA A 2 0.98 6.33 5.01
N ILE A 3 0.39 6.04 3.84
CA ILE A 3 -0.60 4.95 3.69
C ILE A 3 -0.02 3.57 4.03
N PHE A 4 1.13 3.23 3.47
CA PHE A 4 1.74 1.91 3.66
C PHE A 4 2.25 1.72 5.10
N GLN A 5 2.67 2.80 5.76
CA GLN A 5 3.08 2.78 7.16
C GLN A 5 1.94 2.42 8.12
N LEU A 6 0.69 2.75 7.78
CA LEU A 6 -0.49 2.39 8.57
C LEU A 6 -0.72 0.88 8.65
N VAL A 7 -0.11 0.09 7.77
CA VAL A 7 -0.22 -1.38 7.72
C VAL A 7 1.14 -2.05 7.85
N GLU A 8 2.12 -1.35 8.41
CA GLU A 8 3.49 -1.83 8.64
C GLU A 8 4.19 -2.32 7.36
N PHE A 9 3.75 -1.85 6.20
CA PHE A 9 4.35 -2.19 4.92
C PHE A 9 5.41 -1.16 4.54
N GLN A 10 6.64 -1.64 4.32
CA GLN A 10 7.76 -0.80 3.89
C GLN A 10 7.86 -0.82 2.36
N LEU A 11 7.82 0.36 1.76
CA LEU A 11 7.96 0.55 0.31
C LEU A 11 8.80 1.78 0.05
N SER A 12 9.96 1.65 -0.60
CA SER A 12 10.81 2.80 -0.89
C SER A 12 10.24 3.72 -1.99
N ASN A 13 10.71 4.97 -2.05
CA ASN A 13 10.34 5.90 -3.12
C ASN A 13 10.69 5.37 -4.53
N HIS A 14 11.78 4.62 -4.65
CA HIS A 14 12.20 4.02 -5.92
C HIS A 14 11.25 2.92 -6.36
N GLU A 15 10.80 2.09 -5.42
CA GLU A 15 9.84 1.02 -5.68
C GLU A 15 8.47 1.58 -6.03
N LEU A 16 8.00 2.57 -5.28
CA LEU A 16 6.75 3.26 -5.60
C LEU A 16 6.79 3.84 -7.01
N SER A 17 7.88 4.53 -7.37
CA SER A 17 8.06 5.09 -8.70
C SER A 17 8.11 4.02 -9.79
N ALA A 18 8.60 2.81 -9.48
CA ALA A 18 8.67 1.71 -10.44
C ALA A 18 7.28 1.17 -10.82
N LEU A 19 6.31 1.22 -9.90
CA LEU A 19 4.93 0.78 -10.12
C LEU A 19 4.16 1.64 -11.13
N PHE A 20 4.44 2.95 -11.17
CA PHE A 20 3.74 3.91 -12.03
C PHE A 20 4.44 4.16 -13.37
N ARG A 21 5.55 3.46 -13.67
CA ARG A 21 6.22 3.58 -14.98
C ARG A 21 5.38 2.90 -16.06
N LYS A 22 5.64 3.28 -17.32
CA LYS A 22 5.02 2.60 -18.46
C LYS A 22 5.51 1.14 -18.54
N PRO A 23 4.61 0.19 -18.85
CA PRO A 23 5.01 -1.18 -19.19
C PRO A 23 6.06 -1.17 -20.31
N GLY A 24 7.12 -1.97 -20.15
CA GLY A 24 8.27 -2.00 -21.08
C GLY A 24 9.45 -1.12 -20.69
N ASN A 25 9.34 -0.25 -19.67
CA ASN A 25 10.51 0.41 -19.09
C ASN A 25 11.37 -0.62 -18.32
N LYS A 26 12.70 -0.56 -18.45
CA LYS A 26 13.64 -1.45 -17.74
C LYS A 26 13.47 -1.46 -16.21
N ASN A 27 12.92 -0.38 -15.66
CA ASN A 27 12.67 -0.23 -14.23
C ASN A 27 11.17 -0.19 -13.90
N TYR A 28 10.30 -0.63 -14.81
CA TYR A 28 8.89 -0.90 -14.51
C TYR A 28 8.80 -2.12 -13.60
N ARG A 29 7.96 -2.04 -12.59
CA ARG A 29 7.58 -3.18 -11.75
C ARG A 29 6.08 -3.30 -11.76
N GLU A 30 5.59 -4.51 -12.01
CA GLU A 30 4.16 -4.78 -11.92
C GLU A 30 3.66 -4.60 -10.47
N CYS A 31 2.49 -3.97 -10.33
CA CYS A 31 1.81 -3.86 -9.05
C CYS A 31 1.21 -5.21 -8.68
N LYS A 32 1.82 -5.89 -7.72
CA LYS A 32 1.32 -7.16 -7.19
C LYS A 32 0.13 -6.93 -6.27
N ASP A 33 -0.73 -7.95 -6.17
CA ASP A 33 -1.91 -7.96 -5.29
C ASP A 33 -1.59 -7.58 -3.84
N GLN A 34 -0.43 -8.00 -3.32
CA GLN A 34 0.00 -7.67 -1.97
C GLN A 34 0.16 -6.16 -1.76
N ILE A 35 0.72 -5.44 -2.75
CA ILE A 35 0.93 -4.00 -2.67
C ILE A 35 -0.42 -3.29 -2.76
N LEU A 36 -1.28 -3.72 -3.69
CA LEU A 36 -2.62 -3.14 -3.86
C LEU A 36 -3.47 -3.34 -2.60
N ARG A 37 -3.47 -4.54 -2.04
CA ARG A 37 -4.18 -4.86 -0.78
C ARG A 37 -3.71 -3.98 0.37
N ASN A 38 -2.40 -3.88 0.57
CA ASN A 38 -1.83 -3.07 1.65
C ASN A 38 -2.14 -1.57 1.46
N PHE A 39 -2.15 -1.09 0.22
CA PHE A 39 -2.55 0.28 -0.09
C PHE A 39 -4.01 0.55 0.27
N LEU A 40 -4.92 -0.34 -0.14
CA LEU A 40 -6.35 -0.20 0.16
C LEU A 40 -6.63 -0.30 1.66
N LEU A 41 -5.96 -1.21 2.38
CA LEU A 41 -6.09 -1.33 3.83
C LEU A 41 -5.57 -0.08 4.55
N GLY A 42 -4.42 0.45 4.13
CA GLY A 42 -3.90 1.71 4.67
C GLY A 42 -4.82 2.90 4.38
N LEU A 43 -5.41 2.96 3.18
CA LEU A 43 -6.40 3.98 2.84
C LEU A 43 -7.66 3.87 3.71
N GLN A 44 -8.14 2.65 3.94
CA GLN A 44 -9.27 2.40 4.83
C GLN A 44 -8.98 2.90 6.25
N ARG A 45 -7.80 2.60 6.80
CA ARG A 45 -7.36 3.10 8.12
C ARG A 45 -7.30 4.63 8.18
N GLN A 46 -6.88 5.27 7.09
CA GLN A 46 -6.82 6.73 7.03
C GLN A 46 -8.20 7.39 6.93
N VAL A 47 -9.11 6.82 6.13
CA VAL A 47 -10.43 7.41 5.85
C VAL A 47 -11.48 7.01 6.88
N ARG A 48 -11.29 5.86 7.56
CA ARG A 48 -12.24 5.28 8.52
C ARG A 48 -11.56 4.87 9.83
N PRO A 49 -11.03 5.82 10.61
CA PRO A 49 -10.31 5.52 11.85
C PRO A 49 -11.15 4.79 12.91
N ASN A 50 -12.49 4.86 12.82
CA ASN A 50 -13.41 4.20 13.76
C ASN A 50 -13.83 2.79 13.33
N HIS A 51 -13.33 2.26 12.21
CA HIS A 51 -13.72 0.95 11.69
C HIS A 51 -12.78 -0.18 12.13
N ASP A 52 -11.52 0.11 12.47
CA ASP A 52 -10.55 -0.91 12.94
C ASP A 52 -10.67 -1.25 14.44
N ALA A 53 -11.55 -0.58 15.19
CA ALA A 53 -11.80 -0.89 16.60
C ALA A 53 -12.54 -2.23 16.83
N SER A 54 -12.97 -2.92 15.76
CA SER A 54 -13.72 -4.18 15.84
C SER A 54 -12.92 -5.45 15.51
N ASP A 55 -11.65 -5.34 15.06
CA ASP A 55 -10.90 -6.50 14.53
C ASP A 55 -9.62 -6.87 15.33
N VAL A 56 -9.41 -6.28 16.52
CA VAL A 56 -8.26 -6.60 17.41
C VAL A 56 -8.66 -7.43 18.63
N GLU A 57 -9.95 -7.78 18.79
CA GLU A 57 -10.39 -8.80 19.74
C GLU A 57 -10.88 -10.06 19.00
N SER A 58 -9.95 -10.96 18.69
CA SER A 58 -10.16 -12.41 18.55
C SER A 58 -8.82 -13.14 18.64
#